data_AF-A0A8T4CIR8-F1
#
_entry.id   AF-A0A8T4CIR8-F1
#
_cell.length_a   1.000
_cell.length_b   1.000
_cell.length_c   1.000
_cell.angle_alpha   90.00
_cell.angle_beta   90.00
_cell.angle_gamma   90.00
#
_symmetry.space_group_name_H-M   'P 1'
#
loop_
_entity.id
_entity.type
_entity.pdbx_description
1 polymer ?
#
loop_
_entity_poly.entity_id
_entity_poly.type
_entity_poly.pdbx_seq_one_letter_code
_entity_poly.pdbx_strand_id
1 'polypeptide(L)' 'MTQNNAANQLVLKGTTTLGVVCKDGVILASDTRVTMGFYVAHKFGKKV' A
#
# COMPACT_ATOMS: atom_id res chain seq x y z
N MET A 1 -15.01 17.38 -19.20
CA MET A 1 -14.24 17.23 -17.94
C MET A 1 -14.68 15.95 -17.26
N THR A 2 -14.16 14.81 -17.70
CA THR A 2 -14.50 13.50 -17.10
C THR A 2 -13.17 12.77 -16.91
N GLN A 3 -12.52 13.05 -15.78
CA GLN A 3 -11.34 12.31 -15.36
C GLN A 3 -11.79 10.92 -14.96
N ASN A 4 -11.28 9.89 -15.63
CA ASN A 4 -11.54 8.47 -15.35
C ASN A 4 -11.04 8.13 -13.94
N ASN A 5 -11.92 8.30 -12.95
CA ASN A 5 -11.64 8.28 -11.51
C ASN A 5 -11.48 6.86 -10.92
N ALA A 6 -11.53 5.82 -11.77
CA ALA A 6 -11.39 4.43 -11.32
C ALA A 6 -9.97 4.11 -10.83
N ALA A 7 -8.95 4.63 -11.50
CA ALA A 7 -7.55 4.39 -11.14
C ALA A 7 -7.20 5.00 -9.76
N ASN A 8 -7.69 6.21 -9.46
CA ASN A 8 -7.41 6.91 -8.21
C ASN A 8 -8.05 6.21 -7.00
N GLN A 9 -9.22 5.59 -7.18
CA GLN A 9 -9.86 4.82 -6.12
C GLN A 9 -9.15 3.48 -5.82
N LEU A 10 -8.46 2.89 -6.79
CA LEU A 10 -7.72 1.64 -6.59
C LEU A 10 -6.38 1.86 -5.88
N VAL A 11 -5.77 3.05 -6.04
CA VAL A 11 -4.54 3.45 -5.32
C VAL A 11 -4.73 3.40 -3.80
N LEU A 12 -5.94 3.69 -3.31
CA LEU A 12 -6.26 3.71 -1.88
C LEU A 12 -6.74 2.36 -1.32
N LYS A 13 -6.96 1.34 -2.16
CA LYS A 13 -7.54 0.03 -1.75
C LYS A 13 -6.49 -1.04 -1.43
N GLY A 14 -5.21 -0.66 -1.35
CA GLY A 14 -4.09 -1.52 -0.93
C GLY A 14 -3.78 -1.42 0.56
N THR A 15 -2.64 -1.99 0.96
CA THR A 15 -2.04 -1.67 2.27
C THR A 15 -1.15 -0.45 2.15
N THR A 16 -0.88 0.21 3.26
CA THR A 16 0.03 1.35 3.30
C THR A 16 1.48 0.90 3.09
N THR A 17 2.13 1.42 2.05
CA THR A 17 3.57 1.27 1.82
C THR A 17 4.19 2.67 1.74
N LEU A 18 5.22 2.92 2.54
CA LEU A 18 5.95 4.17 2.62
C LEU A 18 7.38 3.98 2.13
N GLY A 19 7.87 4.95 1.36
CA GLY A 19 9.25 5.03 0.92
C GLY A 19 9.84 6.38 1.29
N VAL A 20 11.03 6.38 1.89
CA VAL A 20 11.76 7.60 2.25
C VAL A 20 13.10 7.60 1.53
N VAL A 21 13.39 8.68 0.82
CA VAL A 21 14.71 8.92 0.21
C VAL A 21 15.55 9.71 1.20
N CYS A 22 16.66 9.13 1.62
CA CYS A 22 17.69 9.75 2.44
C CYS A 22 18.91 10.06 1.55
N LYS A 23 19.79 10.95 2.04
CA LYS A 23 20.97 11.40 1.29
C LYS A 23 21.83 10.25 0.74
N ASP A 24 21.92 9.15 1.49
CA ASP A 24 22.80 8.02 1.19
C ASP A 24 22.03 6.70 0.95
N GLY A 25 20.70 6.74 0.78
CA GLY A 25 19.94 5.51 0.57
C GLY A 25 18.43 5.67 0.54
N VAL A 26 17.74 4.58 0.26
CA VAL A 26 16.27 4.52 0.21
C VAL A 26 15.78 3.51 1.24
N ILE A 27 14.81 3.93 2.05
CA ILE A 27 14.14 3.08 3.03
C ILE A 27 12.74 2.78 2.51
N LEU A 28 12.35 1.51 2.52
CA LEU A 28 11.00 1.05 2.21
C LEU A 28 10.41 0.37 3.45
N ALA A 29 9.20 0.77 3.82
CA ALA A 29 8.41 0.17 4.88
C ALA A 29 7.00 -0.12 4.35
N SER A 30 6.45 -1.28 4.67
CA SER A 30 5.07 -1.62 4.31
C SER A 30 4.33 -2.18 5.50
N ASP A 31 3.06 -1.84 5.63
CA ASP A 31 2.14 -2.57 6.49
C ASP A 31 2.05 -4.02 6.00
N THR A 32 2.17 -4.96 6.94
CA THR A 32 2.21 -6.41 6.69
C THR A 32 0.84 -7.05 6.80
N ARG A 33 -0.16 -6.33 7.31
CA ARG A 33 -1.51 -6.86 7.46
C ARG A 33 -2.23 -6.90 6.11
N VAL A 34 -2.63 -8.09 5.69
CA VAL A 34 -3.48 -8.27 4.50
C VAL A 34 -4.92 -8.47 4.97
N THR A 35 -5.77 -7.51 4.64
CA THR A 35 -7.21 -7.54 4.94
C THR A 35 -8.01 -7.68 3.66
N MET A 36 -9.11 -8.43 3.73
CA MET A 36 -10.13 -8.56 2.69
C MET A 36 -11.46 -8.12 3.32
N GLY A 37 -11.69 -6.81 3.37
CA GLY A 37 -12.81 -6.22 4.11
C GLY A 37 -12.62 -6.36 5.62
N PHE A 38 -13.57 -7.01 6.31
CA PHE A 38 -13.51 -7.26 7.76
C PHE A 38 -12.65 -8.48 8.15
N TYR A 39 -12.19 -9.26 7.16
CA TYR A 39 -11.42 -10.47 7.39
C TYR A 39 -9.92 -10.21 7.28
N VAL A 40 -9.15 -10.60 8.30
CA VAL A 40 -7.68 -10.58 8.25
C VAL A 40 -7.23 -11.90 7.60
N ALA A 41 -6.93 -11.84 6.31
CA ALA A 41 -6.48 -13.00 5.55
C ALA A 41 -5.06 -13.43 5.94
N HIS A 42 -4.19 -12.46 6.28
CA HIS A 42 -2.83 -12.76 6.71
C HIS A 42 -2.24 -11.65 7.58
N LYS A 43 -1.56 -12.02 8.67
CA LYS A 43 -0.95 -11.05 9.61
C LYS A 43 0.46 -10.60 9.20
N PHE A 44 1.16 -11.39 8.39
CA PHE A 44 2.54 -11.13 7.96
C PHE A 44 2.69 -11.31 6.43
N GLY A 45 1.88 -10.59 5.65
CA GLY A 45 2.02 -10.59 4.20
C GLY A 45 3.34 -9.93 3.80
N LYS A 46 4.15 -10.62 2.99
CA LYS A 46 5.40 -10.08 2.46
C LYS A 46 5.08 -9.17 1.27
N LYS A 47 5.36 -7.87 1.40
CA LYS A 47 5.04 -6.83 0.40
C LYS A 47 6.25 -6.17 -0.25
N VAL A 48 7.42 -6.40 0.34
CA VAL A 48 8.76 -6.02 -0.15
C VAL A 48 9.67 -7.23 -0.07
#